data_AF-A0A965JM30-F1
#
_entry.id   AF-A0A965JM30-F1
#
_cell.length_a   1.000
_cell.length_b   1.000
_cell.length_c   1.000
_cell.angle_alpha   90.00
_cell.angle_beta   90.00
_cell.angle_gamma   90.00
#
_symmetry.space_group_name_H-M   'P 1'
#
loop_
_entity.id
_entity.type
_entity.pdbx_description
1 polymer ?
#
loop_
_entity_poly.entity_id
_entity_poly.type
_entity_poly.pdbx_seq_one_letter_code
_entity_poly.pdbx_strand_id
1 'polypeptide(L)'
;MVTISVVSEFPSRQPHRPSSARVVLSENIRALRTLKGWSQEALALEAGLHRTFIAHVERCARNIALDNIEKLALALDVDTYELLHPAPLRVPVSSGLERR
;
A
#
# COMPACT_ATOMS: atom_id res chain seq x y z
N MET A 1 -42.58 17.22 -21.86
CA MET A 1 -42.03 17.80 -20.61
C MET A 1 -41.59 16.66 -19.72
N VAL A 2 -40.28 16.41 -19.63
CA VAL A 2 -39.71 15.51 -18.63
C VAL A 2 -38.46 16.22 -18.09
N THR A 3 -38.53 16.70 -16.86
CA THR A 3 -37.38 17.21 -16.11
C THR A 3 -37.19 16.30 -14.91
N ILE A 4 -36.28 15.34 -15.03
CA ILE A 4 -35.78 14.56 -13.90
C ILE A 4 -34.67 15.39 -13.27
N SER A 5 -34.98 16.07 -12.17
CA SER A 5 -33.99 16.67 -11.29
C SER A 5 -33.30 15.57 -10.50
N VAL A 6 -32.15 15.09 -10.98
CA VAL A 6 -31.27 14.24 -10.17
C VAL A 6 -30.51 15.15 -9.21
N VAL A 7 -31.12 15.49 -8.08
CA VAL A 7 -30.37 15.98 -6.92
C VAL A 7 -29.67 14.79 -6.27
N SER A 8 -28.53 14.40 -6.84
CA SER A 8 -27.63 13.44 -6.22
C SER A 8 -26.92 14.15 -5.07
N GLU A 9 -27.55 14.18 -3.90
CA GLU A 9 -26.91 14.56 -2.64
C GLU A 9 -25.81 13.53 -2.35
N PHE A 10 -24.59 13.83 -2.79
CA PHE A 10 -23.42 13.13 -2.29
C PHE A 10 -23.32 13.46 -0.79
N PRO A 11 -23.43 12.46 0.12
CA PRO A 11 -23.25 12.73 1.53
C PRO A 11 -21.87 13.37 1.68
N SER A 12 -21.82 14.54 2.32
CA SER A 12 -20.59 15.26 2.63
C SER A 12 -19.73 14.38 3.52
N ARG A 13 -18.89 13.55 2.88
CA ARG A 13 -17.89 12.70 3.50
C ARG A 13 -16.90 13.65 4.16
N GLN A 14 -17.10 13.88 5.45
CA GLN A 14 -16.11 14.52 6.32
C GLN A 14 -14.76 13.92 5.96
N PRO A 15 -13.72 14.71 5.63
CA PRO A 15 -12.40 14.15 5.43
C PRO A 15 -11.96 13.61 6.79
N HIS A 16 -12.21 12.33 7.06
CA HIS A 16 -11.37 11.56 7.98
C HIS A 16 -9.97 11.84 7.49
N ARG A 17 -9.23 12.69 8.19
CA ARG A 17 -7.88 13.10 7.78
C ARG A 17 -7.07 11.81 7.80
N PRO A 18 -6.92 11.10 6.67
CA PRO A 18 -6.25 9.82 6.71
C PRO A 18 -4.81 10.17 7.09
N SER A 19 -4.14 9.29 7.82
CA SER A 19 -2.68 9.31 7.87
C SER A 19 -2.17 9.55 6.45
N SER A 20 -1.16 10.42 6.29
CA SER A 20 -0.59 10.72 4.98
C SER A 20 -0.36 9.41 4.20
N ALA A 21 -0.66 9.37 2.90
CA ALA A 21 -0.50 8.14 2.11
C ALA A 21 0.92 7.55 2.25
N ARG A 22 1.93 8.41 2.50
CA ARG A 22 3.30 7.98 2.82
C ARG A 22 3.41 7.22 4.14
N VAL A 23 2.70 7.68 5.18
CA VAL A 23 2.64 7.02 6.49
C VAL A 23 1.98 5.66 6.34
N VAL A 24 0.80 5.59 5.72
CA VAL A 24 0.08 4.34 5.46
C VAL A 24 0.97 3.35 4.70
N LEU A 25 1.60 3.80 3.62
CA LEU A 25 2.54 3.00 2.85
C LEU A 25 3.71 2.48 3.70
N SER A 26 4.35 3.37 4.47
CA SER A 26 5.50 3.01 5.30
C SER A 26 5.15 2.00 6.40
N GLU A 27 3.98 2.15 7.03
CA GLU A 27 3.50 1.26 8.08
C GLU A 27 3.14 -0.12 7.52
N ASN A 28 2.45 -0.16 6.38
CA ASN A 28 2.09 -1.41 5.70
C ASN A 28 3.32 -2.19 5.22
N ILE A 29 4.29 -1.52 4.58
CA ILE A 29 5.56 -2.15 4.18
C ILE A 29 6.28 -2.72 5.39
N ARG A 30 6.41 -1.93 6.47
CA ARG A 30 7.09 -2.36 7.68
C ARG A 30 6.38 -3.56 8.32
N ALA A 31 5.05 -3.50 8.43
CA ALA A 31 4.24 -4.57 9.00
C ALA A 31 4.41 -5.88 8.22
N LEU A 32 4.18 -5.87 6.90
CA LEU A 32 4.34 -7.05 6.05
C LEU A 32 5.77 -7.60 6.09
N ARG A 33 6.78 -6.72 6.02
CA ARG A 33 8.18 -7.13 6.16
C ARG A 33 8.44 -7.83 7.49
N THR A 34 7.93 -7.29 8.59
CA THR A 34 8.10 -7.90 9.92
C THR A 34 7.34 -9.22 10.05
N LEU A 35 6.16 -9.35 9.44
CA LEU A 35 5.40 -10.60 9.40
C LEU A 35 6.16 -11.71 8.66
N LYS A 36 6.92 -11.36 7.61
CA LYS A 36 7.84 -12.28 6.92
C LYS A 36 9.16 -12.53 7.66
N GLY A 37 9.38 -11.89 8.80
CA GLY A 37 10.65 -11.98 9.54
C GLY A 37 11.85 -11.34 8.83
N TRP A 38 11.59 -10.44 7.87
CA TRP A 38 12.62 -9.88 7.02
C TRP A 38 13.28 -8.62 7.61
N SER A 39 14.59 -8.50 7.42
CA SER A 39 15.30 -7.24 7.63
C SER A 39 15.05 -6.26 6.46
N GLN A 40 15.41 -4.98 6.63
CA GLN A 40 15.37 -4.03 5.51
C GLN A 40 16.29 -4.46 4.35
N GLU A 41 17.42 -5.11 4.66
CA GLU A 41 18.36 -5.66 3.67
C GLU A 41 17.69 -6.79 2.87
N ALA A 42 16.96 -7.69 3.56
CA ALA A 42 16.25 -8.80 2.92
C ALA A 42 15.13 -8.31 1.99
N LEU A 43 14.30 -7.35 2.44
CA LEU A 43 13.29 -6.76 1.56
C LEU A 43 13.91 -6.04 0.36
N ALA A 44 15.04 -5.35 0.57
CA ALA A 44 15.73 -4.67 -0.51
C ALA A 44 16.22 -5.66 -1.57
N LEU A 45 16.82 -6.77 -1.14
CA LEU A 45 17.27 -7.85 -2.02
C LEU A 45 16.10 -8.43 -2.83
N GLU A 46 14.99 -8.78 -2.15
CA GLU A 46 13.81 -9.37 -2.79
C GLU A 46 13.16 -8.41 -3.81
N ALA A 47 13.09 -7.12 -3.49
CA ALA A 47 12.51 -6.11 -4.37
C ALA A 47 13.45 -5.61 -5.48
N GLY A 48 14.71 -6.07 -5.51
CA GLY A 48 15.73 -5.55 -6.43
C GLY A 48 16.02 -4.05 -6.21
N LEU A 49 16.00 -3.60 -4.95
CA LEU A 49 16.19 -2.22 -4.52
C LEU A 49 17.40 -2.10 -3.59
N HIS A 50 17.92 -0.89 -3.41
CA HIS A 50 18.99 -0.66 -2.45
C HIS A 50 18.45 -0.58 -1.02
N ARG A 51 19.13 -1.16 -0.02
CA ARG A 51 18.69 -1.11 1.39
C ARG A 51 18.40 0.30 1.89
N THR A 52 19.24 1.28 1.54
CA THR A 52 19.01 2.68 1.96
C THR A 52 17.72 3.24 1.37
N PHE A 53 17.25 2.76 0.22
CA PHE A 53 15.95 3.11 -0.32
C PHE A 53 14.83 2.62 0.60
N ILE A 54 14.85 1.35 1.01
CA ILE A 54 13.89 0.78 1.97
C ILE A 54 13.87 1.59 3.27
N ALA A 55 15.05 1.90 3.82
CA ALA A 55 15.16 2.70 5.04
C ALA A 55 14.61 4.13 4.88
N HIS A 56 14.65 4.71 3.69
CA HIS A 56 14.02 6.01 3.42
C HIS A 56 12.50 5.91 3.28
N VAL A 57 12.01 4.86 2.64
CA VAL A 57 10.57 4.59 2.48
C VAL A 57 9.91 4.40 3.84
N GLU A 58 10.48 3.55 4.70
CA GLU A 58 9.94 3.29 6.04
C GLU A 58 9.97 4.50 6.98
N ARG A 59 10.81 5.51 6.69
CA ARG A 59 10.88 6.78 7.43
C ARG A 59 10.09 7.92 6.77
N CYS A 60 9.34 7.65 5.70
CA CYS A 60 8.66 8.69 4.91
C CYS A 60 9.58 9.80 4.38
N ALA A 61 10.89 9.52 4.21
CA ALA A 61 11.90 10.55 3.99
C ALA A 61 11.93 11.09 2.55
N ARG A 62 11.24 10.46 1.60
CA ARG A 62 11.23 10.85 0.19
C ARG A 62 9.96 10.40 -0.52
N ASN A 63 9.69 11.04 -1.66
CA ASN A 63 8.64 10.60 -2.56
C ASN A 63 9.08 9.33 -3.30
N ILE A 64 8.22 8.33 -3.34
CA ILE A 64 8.44 7.07 -4.04
C ILE A 64 7.71 7.09 -5.39
N ALA A 65 8.36 6.57 -6.43
CA ALA A 65 7.74 6.35 -7.73
C ALA A 65 6.82 5.13 -7.69
N LEU A 66 5.74 5.12 -8.47
CA LEU A 66 4.75 4.05 -8.48
C LEU A 66 5.37 2.68 -8.80
N ASP A 67 6.27 2.62 -9.79
CA ASP A 67 6.99 1.39 -10.17
C ASP A 67 7.75 0.75 -9.00
N ASN A 68 8.25 1.55 -8.06
CA ASN A 68 8.92 1.02 -6.87
C ASN A 68 7.92 0.52 -5.82
N ILE A 69 6.70 1.08 -5.76
CA ILE A 69 5.63 0.53 -4.93
C ILE A 69 5.23 -0.84 -5.48
N GLU A 70 5.10 -0.99 -6.81
CA GLU A 70 4.80 -2.28 -7.45
C GLU A 70 5.87 -3.32 -7.16
N LYS A 71 7.17 -2.97 -7.27
CA LYS A 71 8.27 -3.88 -6.88
C LYS A 71 8.19 -4.32 -5.44
N LEU A 72 7.85 -3.42 -4.52
CA LEU A 72 7.71 -3.73 -3.11
C LEU A 72 6.49 -4.63 -2.85
N ALA A 73 5.37 -4.38 -3.53
CA ALA A 73 4.17 -5.20 -3.43
C ALA A 73 4.43 -6.63 -3.92
N LEU A 74 5.09 -6.77 -5.08
CA LEU A 74 5.53 -8.05 -5.62
C LEU A 74 6.46 -8.81 -4.65
N ALA A 75 7.48 -8.14 -4.09
CA ALA A 75 8.37 -8.75 -3.11
C ALA A 75 7.64 -9.19 -1.82
N LEU A 76 6.64 -8.41 -1.40
CA LEU A 76 5.85 -8.69 -0.22
C LEU A 76 4.70 -9.69 -0.47
N ASP A 77 4.49 -10.11 -1.71
CA ASP A 77 3.42 -11.04 -2.13
C ASP A 77 2.02 -10.50 -1.81
N VAL A 78 1.77 -9.24 -2.17
CA VAL A 78 0.48 -8.54 -2.00
C VAL A 78 0.15 -7.70 -3.22
N ASP A 79 -1.11 -7.33 -3.39
CA ASP A 79 -1.50 -6.38 -4.42
C ASP A 79 -1.02 -4.95 -4.07
N THR A 80 -0.68 -4.17 -5.09
CA THR A 80 -0.15 -2.80 -4.92
C THR A 80 -1.09 -1.89 -4.12
N TYR A 81 -2.41 -2.07 -4.27
CA TYR A 81 -3.39 -1.25 -3.55
C TYR A 81 -3.44 -1.56 -2.05
N GLU A 82 -3.05 -2.77 -1.63
CA GLU A 82 -3.02 -3.16 -0.22
C GLU A 82 -2.00 -2.31 0.53
N LEU A 83 -0.86 -2.01 -0.08
CA LEU A 83 0.15 -1.14 0.51
C LEU A 83 -0.38 0.28 0.83
N LEU A 84 -1.43 0.73 0.15
CA LEU A 84 -2.06 2.04 0.36
C LEU A 84 -3.35 1.98 1.17
N HIS A 85 -3.77 0.80 1.63
CA HIS A 85 -5.00 0.62 2.38
C HIS A 85 -4.81 1.04 3.86
N PRO A 86 -5.61 2.00 4.38
CA PRO A 86 -5.40 2.56 5.72
C PRO A 86 -5.91 1.67 6.87
N ALA A 87 -6.62 0.57 6.59
CA ALA A 87 -7.01 -0.39 7.61
C ALA A 87 -5.87 -1.40 7.86
N PRO A 88 -5.75 -1.98 9.08
CA PRO A 88 -4.79 -3.05 9.32
C PRO A 88 -4.97 -4.13 8.25
N LEU A 89 -3.91 -4.40 7.50
CA LEU A 89 -3.90 -5.43 6.47
C LEU A 89 -4.42 -6.73 7.08
N ARG A 90 -5.66 -7.09 6.74
CA ARG A 90 -6.14 -8.46 6.89
C ARG A 90 -5.39 -9.22 5.82
N VAL A 91 -4.29 -9.87 6.20
CA VAL A 91 -3.54 -10.77 5.31
C VAL A 91 -4.57 -11.66 4.61
N PRO A 92 -4.77 -11.51 3.29
CA PRO A 92 -5.53 -12.48 2.54
C PRO A 92 -4.70 -13.75 2.61
N VAL A 93 -5.17 -14.76 3.37
CA VAL A 93 -4.63 -16.11 3.23
C VAL A 93 -4.86 -16.45 1.76
N SER A 94 -3.77 -16.53 1.00
CA SER A 94 -3.69 -16.83 -0.43
C SER A 94 -4.94 -17.54 -0.92
N SER A 95 -5.90 -16.77 -1.41
CA SER A 95 -6.99 -17.33 -2.21
C SER A 95 -6.31 -17.60 -3.54
N GLY A 96 -6.01 -18.87 -3.78
CA GLY A 96 -5.51 -19.33 -5.06
C GLY A 96 -6.53 -19.00 -6.15
N LEU A 97 -6.48 -17.77 -6.66
CA LEU A 97 -7.12 -17.41 -7.91
C LEU A 97 -6.17 -17.85 -9.02
N GLU A 98 -6.43 -19.08 -9.44
CA GLU A 98 -6.12 -19.69 -10.73
C GLU A 98 -5.29 -18.81 -11.68
N ARG A 99 -4.01 -19.19 -11.85
CA ARG A 99 -3.33 -18.96 -13.14
C ARG A 99 -4.12 -19.76 -14.18
N ARG A 100 -4.93 -19.07 -14.99
CA ARG A 100 -5.42 -19.55 -16.29
C ARG A 100 -4.70 -18.78 -17.38
#